data_AF-A0A1F4XCJ0-F1
#
_entry.id   AF-A0A1F4XCJ0-F1
#
_cell.length_a   1.000
_cell.length_b   1.000
_cell.length_c   1.000
_cell.angle_alpha   90.00
_cell.angle_beta   90.00
_cell.angle_gamma   90.00
#
_symmetry.space_group_name_H-M   'P 1'
#
loop_
_entity.id
_entity.type
_entity.pdbx_description
1 polymer ?
#
loop_
_entity_poly.entity_id
_entity_poly.type
_entity_poly.pdbx_seq_one_letter_code
_entity_poly.pdbx_strand_id
1 'polypeptide(L)'
;MLSFSNFGSAKHPLVDLVQKAAEIVKRKAPGLVIEGEMQVETAVVPEVAGEHFPFSKIQGDANVLIFPDLQSGNIAYKLIQRLGGAEVFGPILTGMDKPVHVLHQASDENDIINITAIAVVDAQRQQSLEEQSIIEPSKLPVS
;
A
#
# COMPACT_ATOMS: atom_id res chain seq x y z
N MET A 1 -7.69 -2.20 2.66
CA MET A 1 -8.26 -1.29 1.63
C MET A 1 -9.12 -0.26 2.34
N LEU A 2 -8.69 1.00 2.34
CA LEU A 2 -9.28 2.05 3.18
C LEU A 2 -10.57 2.64 2.58
N SER A 3 -11.51 2.98 3.47
CA SER A 3 -12.77 3.65 3.17
C SER A 3 -13.26 4.38 4.42
N PHE A 4 -14.32 5.18 4.28
CA PHE A 4 -15.07 5.71 5.42
C PHE A 4 -16.10 4.71 5.98
N SER A 5 -16.23 3.53 5.37
CA SER A 5 -17.10 2.42 5.81
C SER A 5 -16.26 1.28 6.36
N ASN A 6 -16.87 0.46 7.21
CA ASN A 6 -16.34 -0.81 7.68
C ASN A 6 -17.30 -1.93 7.25
N PHE A 7 -16.85 -2.82 6.36
CA PHE A 7 -17.54 -4.07 6.00
C PHE A 7 -19.05 -3.90 5.73
N GLY A 8 -19.43 -2.86 5.00
CA GLY A 8 -20.81 -2.53 4.62
C GLY A 8 -21.57 -1.65 5.60
N SER A 9 -20.90 -1.02 6.58
CA SER A 9 -21.56 -0.11 7.54
C SER A 9 -22.19 1.13 6.89
N ALA A 10 -21.71 1.54 5.71
CA ALA A 10 -22.34 2.58 4.89
C ALA A 10 -22.62 2.08 3.47
N LYS A 11 -23.73 2.56 2.89
CA LYS A 11 -24.08 2.30 1.48
C LYS A 11 -23.73 3.52 0.63
N HIS A 12 -22.72 3.39 -0.22
CA HIS A 12 -22.28 4.48 -1.10
C HIS A 12 -21.47 3.94 -2.28
N PRO A 13 -21.53 4.56 -3.49
CA PRO A 13 -20.75 4.09 -4.64
C PRO A 13 -19.23 4.00 -4.41
N LEU A 14 -18.68 4.90 -3.58
CA LEU A 14 -17.26 4.86 -3.19
C LEU A 14 -16.93 3.67 -2.26
N VAL A 15 -17.89 3.21 -1.46
CA VAL A 15 -17.75 1.98 -0.66
C VAL A 15 -17.72 0.77 -1.59
N ASP A 16 -18.66 0.71 -2.53
CA ASP A 16 -18.73 -0.38 -3.52
C ASP A 16 -17.44 -0.47 -4.36
N LEU A 17 -16.83 0.68 -4.70
CA LEU A 17 -15.56 0.73 -5.42
C LEU A 17 -14.45 0.01 -4.66
N VAL A 18 -14.30 0.32 -3.36
CA VAL A 18 -13.23 -0.25 -2.53
C VAL A 18 -13.47 -1.73 -2.25
N GLN A 19 -14.73 -2.13 -2.02
CA GLN A 19 -15.12 -3.55 -1.89
C GLN A 19 -14.74 -4.35 -3.13
N LYS A 20 -15.13 -3.87 -4.31
CA LYS A 20 -14.79 -4.51 -5.59
C LYS A 20 -13.28 -4.59 -5.80
N ALA A 21 -12.54 -3.55 -5.45
CA ALA A 21 -11.08 -3.56 -5.53
C ALA A 21 -10.46 -4.64 -4.61
N ALA A 22 -10.92 -4.74 -3.37
CA ALA A 22 -10.47 -5.76 -2.42
C ALA A 22 -10.75 -7.19 -2.95
N GLU A 23 -11.94 -7.42 -3.50
CA GLU A 23 -12.30 -8.70 -4.12
C GLU A 23 -11.41 -9.05 -5.33
N ILE A 24 -11.13 -8.08 -6.20
CA ILE A 24 -10.26 -8.27 -7.36
C ILE A 24 -8.86 -8.70 -6.92
N VAL A 25 -8.27 -8.01 -5.94
CA VAL A 25 -6.93 -8.35 -5.44
C VAL A 25 -6.94 -9.72 -4.77
N LYS A 26 -7.94 -10.04 -3.95
CA LYS A 26 -8.05 -11.35 -3.31
C LYS A 26 -8.16 -12.50 -4.32
N ARG A 27 -8.82 -12.28 -5.47
CA ARG A 27 -8.86 -13.26 -6.57
C ARG A 27 -7.52 -13.41 -7.27
N LYS A 28 -6.80 -12.31 -7.49
CA LYS A 28 -5.49 -12.32 -8.18
C LYS A 28 -4.35 -12.84 -7.30
N ALA A 29 -4.39 -12.55 -6.01
CA ALA A 29 -3.36 -12.89 -5.03
C ALA A 29 -3.99 -13.49 -3.76
N PRO A 30 -4.50 -14.74 -3.81
CA PRO A 30 -5.25 -15.35 -2.71
C PRO A 30 -4.42 -15.59 -1.43
N GLY A 31 -3.08 -15.63 -1.56
CA GLY A 31 -2.17 -15.73 -0.42
C GLY A 31 -1.90 -14.40 0.29
N LEU A 32 -2.28 -13.26 -0.30
CA LEU A 32 -2.10 -11.95 0.31
C LEU A 32 -3.17 -11.72 1.38
N VAL A 33 -2.74 -11.32 2.58
CA VAL A 33 -3.67 -10.81 3.60
C VAL A 33 -4.13 -9.44 3.18
N ILE A 34 -5.34 -9.37 2.64
CA ILE A 34 -5.98 -8.13 2.21
C ILE A 34 -7.45 -8.15 2.57
N GLU A 35 -7.90 -7.08 3.23
CA GLU A 35 -9.29 -6.88 3.62
C GLU A 35 -9.73 -5.45 3.40
N GLY A 36 -11.05 -5.27 3.36
CA GLY A 36 -11.73 -4.00 3.21
C GLY A 36 -13.06 -4.18 2.48
N GLU A 37 -13.84 -3.12 2.36
CA GLU A 37 -13.51 -1.76 2.77
C GLU A 37 -13.51 -1.57 4.30
N MET A 38 -12.56 -0.79 4.82
CA MET A 38 -12.44 -0.53 6.26
C MET A 38 -11.93 0.87 6.57
N GLN A 39 -12.32 1.41 7.72
CA GLN A 39 -11.81 2.67 8.26
C GLN A 39 -10.37 2.50 8.76
N VAL A 40 -9.62 3.59 8.78
CA VAL A 40 -8.21 3.59 9.22
C VAL A 40 -8.08 3.12 10.66
N GLU A 41 -9.00 3.52 11.55
CA GLU A 41 -9.02 3.12 12.95
C GLU A 41 -9.09 1.59 13.09
N THR A 42 -10.04 0.94 12.40
CA THR A 42 -10.14 -0.52 12.34
C THR A 42 -8.86 -1.17 11.80
N ALA A 43 -8.17 -0.52 10.86
CA ALA A 43 -6.96 -1.08 10.25
C ALA A 43 -5.75 -1.04 11.19
N VAL A 44 -5.66 -0.07 12.11
CA VAL A 44 -4.41 0.21 12.87
C VAL A 44 -4.57 0.25 14.40
N VAL A 45 -5.78 0.10 14.93
CA VAL A 45 -6.07 0.10 16.37
C VAL A 45 -6.57 -1.28 16.79
N PRO A 46 -5.74 -2.10 17.46
CA PRO A 46 -6.09 -3.47 17.84
C PRO A 46 -7.36 -3.59 18.66
N GLU A 47 -7.59 -2.63 19.56
CA GLU A 47 -8.78 -2.60 20.42
C GLU A 47 -10.07 -2.50 19.59
N VAL A 48 -10.08 -1.61 18.58
CA VAL A 48 -11.24 -1.40 17.71
C VAL A 48 -11.45 -2.59 16.78
N ALA A 49 -10.38 -3.17 16.24
CA ALA A 49 -10.46 -4.34 15.38
C ALA A 49 -10.97 -5.57 16.14
N GLY A 50 -10.42 -5.85 17.31
CA GLY A 50 -10.76 -7.03 18.11
C GLY A 50 -12.18 -6.97 18.69
N GLU A 51 -12.65 -5.78 19.10
CA GLU A 51 -13.98 -5.61 19.67
C GLU A 51 -15.08 -5.70 18.62
N HIS A 52 -14.93 -5.02 17.49
CA HIS A 52 -15.99 -4.88 16.49
C HIS A 52 -15.90 -5.88 15.32
N PHE A 53 -14.69 -6.37 15.01
CA PHE A 53 -14.42 -7.18 13.83
C PHE A 53 -13.53 -8.40 14.13
N PRO A 54 -13.91 -9.28 15.09
CA PRO A 54 -13.10 -10.44 15.47
C PRO A 54 -12.92 -11.48 14.35
N PHE A 55 -13.72 -11.39 13.29
CA PHE A 55 -13.59 -12.22 12.09
C PHE A 55 -12.50 -11.75 11.12
N SER A 56 -12.05 -10.51 11.26
CA SER A 56 -11.04 -9.89 10.40
C SER A 56 -9.70 -10.61 10.55
N LYS A 57 -8.94 -10.76 9.46
CA LYS A 57 -7.54 -11.21 9.55
C LYS A 57 -6.60 -10.09 9.96
N ILE A 58 -6.97 -8.85 9.65
CA ILE A 58 -6.30 -7.63 10.09
C ILE A 58 -6.87 -7.27 11.47
N GLN A 59 -6.04 -7.36 12.51
CA GLN A 59 -6.42 -7.16 13.91
C GLN A 59 -5.86 -5.85 14.44
N GLY A 60 -5.99 -4.78 13.66
CA GLY A 60 -5.40 -3.47 13.97
C GLY A 60 -3.88 -3.41 13.71
N ASP A 61 -3.35 -4.34 12.94
CA ASP A 61 -1.94 -4.52 12.64
C ASP A 61 -1.60 -4.27 11.15
N ALA A 62 -2.45 -3.52 10.45
CA ALA A 62 -2.20 -3.21 9.05
C ALA A 62 -0.90 -2.41 8.87
N ASN A 63 0.03 -2.97 8.10
CA ASN A 63 1.30 -2.34 7.74
C ASN A 63 1.28 -1.71 6.33
N VAL A 64 0.24 -1.96 5.54
CA VAL A 64 0.04 -1.38 4.20
C VAL A 64 -1.35 -0.78 4.11
N LEU A 65 -1.40 0.54 3.83
CA LEU A 65 -2.64 1.31 3.72
C LEU A 65 -2.88 1.70 2.27
N ILE A 66 -3.91 1.12 1.65
CA ILE A 66 -4.31 1.43 0.28
C ILE A 66 -5.49 2.40 0.32
N PHE A 67 -5.26 3.62 -0.18
CA PHE A 67 -6.27 4.69 -0.24
C PHE A 67 -7.17 4.54 -1.50
N PRO A 68 -8.44 5.00 -1.43
CA PRO A 68 -9.37 4.89 -2.54
C PRO A 68 -9.03 5.80 -3.72
N ASP A 69 -8.34 6.92 -3.46
CA ASP A 69 -7.98 7.91 -4.47
C ASP A 69 -6.74 8.74 -4.06
N LEU A 70 -6.29 9.58 -4.99
CA LEU A 70 -5.14 10.45 -4.78
C LEU A 70 -5.39 11.55 -3.74
N GLN A 71 -6.62 12.04 -3.59
CA GLN A 71 -6.93 13.12 -2.65
C GLN A 71 -6.73 12.62 -1.21
N SER A 72 -7.37 11.50 -0.88
CA SER A 72 -7.27 10.85 0.42
C SER A 72 -5.84 10.43 0.76
N GLY A 73 -5.12 9.80 -0.18
CA GLY A 73 -3.72 9.44 0.01
C GLY A 73 -2.82 10.66 0.25
N ASN A 74 -2.91 11.69 -0.61
CA ASN A 74 -2.06 12.87 -0.55
C ASN A 74 -2.28 13.70 0.73
N ILE A 75 -3.55 13.87 1.13
CA ILE A 75 -3.90 14.55 2.38
C ILE A 75 -3.37 13.76 3.57
N ALA A 76 -3.62 12.44 3.63
CA ALA A 76 -3.26 11.62 4.77
C ALA A 76 -1.76 11.59 5.04
N TYR A 77 -0.92 11.30 4.03
CA TYR A 77 0.52 11.20 4.27
C TYR A 77 1.14 12.55 4.67
N LYS A 78 0.65 13.67 4.11
CA LYS A 78 1.11 15.01 4.50
C LYS A 78 0.70 15.38 5.92
N LEU A 79 -0.50 15.00 6.36
CA LEU A 79 -0.93 15.19 7.74
C LEU A 79 -0.05 14.38 8.70
N ILE A 80 0.22 13.11 8.37
CA ILE A 80 1.09 12.24 9.17
C ILE A 80 2.53 12.81 9.23
N GLN A 81 3.04 13.32 8.11
CA GLN A 81 4.35 13.99 8.06
C GLN A 81 4.40 15.26 8.92
N ARG A 82 3.43 16.17 8.74
CA ARG A 82 3.48 17.52 9.31
C ARG A 82 3.01 17.58 10.76
N LEU A 83 2.04 16.76 11.13
CA LEU A 83 1.44 16.75 12.48
C LEU A 83 1.91 15.56 13.31
N GLY A 84 2.10 14.40 12.67
CA GLY A 84 2.55 13.18 13.34
C GLY A 84 4.07 13.11 13.54
N GLY A 85 4.83 14.02 12.92
CA GLY A 85 6.30 14.02 12.97
C GLY A 85 6.93 12.80 12.29
N ALA A 86 6.17 12.11 11.44
CA ALA A 86 6.67 10.94 10.73
C ALA A 86 7.65 11.36 9.62
N GLU A 87 8.71 10.59 9.48
CA GLU A 87 9.58 10.67 8.33
C GLU A 87 8.88 10.04 7.12
N VAL A 88 8.92 10.73 5.98
CA VAL A 88 8.27 10.26 4.75
C VAL A 88 9.33 10.09 3.69
N PHE A 89 9.44 8.86 3.19
CA PHE A 89 10.30 8.53 2.06
C PHE A 89 9.44 8.33 0.82
N GLY A 90 9.62 9.19 -0.20
CA GLY A 90 8.90 9.09 -1.46
C GLY A 90 8.59 10.44 -2.11
N PRO A 91 7.83 10.46 -3.21
CA PRO A 91 7.05 9.33 -3.76
C PRO A 91 7.94 8.25 -4.42
N ILE A 92 7.66 6.98 -4.10
CA ILE A 92 8.28 5.83 -4.76
C ILE A 92 7.35 5.37 -5.88
N LEU A 93 7.84 5.38 -7.12
CA LEU A 93 7.10 4.85 -8.26
C LEU A 93 7.31 3.35 -8.37
N THR A 94 6.21 2.60 -8.52
CA THR A 94 6.21 1.14 -8.64
C THR A 94 5.49 0.70 -9.91
N GLY A 95 5.86 -0.46 -10.46
CA GLY A 95 5.19 -1.05 -11.63
C GLY A 95 5.74 -0.62 -13.00
N MET A 96 6.90 0.04 -13.02
CA MET A 96 7.64 0.36 -14.24
C MET A 96 8.58 -0.80 -14.62
N ASP A 97 8.85 -0.98 -15.91
CA ASP A 97 9.77 -2.02 -16.41
C ASP A 97 11.21 -1.84 -15.90
N LYS A 98 11.59 -0.63 -15.51
CA LYS A 98 12.88 -0.29 -14.89
C LYS A 98 12.65 0.66 -13.71
N PRO A 99 13.54 0.72 -12.71
CA PRO A 99 13.38 1.59 -11.56
C PRO A 99 13.57 3.04 -12.00
N VAL A 100 12.48 3.79 -11.96
CA VAL A 100 12.45 5.21 -12.27
C VAL A 100 11.69 5.87 -11.14
N HIS A 101 12.28 6.86 -10.50
CA HIS A 101 11.62 7.65 -9.48
C HIS A 101 11.68 9.14 -9.83
N VAL A 102 10.66 9.88 -9.42
CA VAL A 102 10.53 11.30 -9.70
C VAL A 102 10.70 12.06 -8.39
N LEU A 103 11.56 13.08 -8.42
CA LEU A 103 11.75 14.02 -7.33
C LEU A 103 10.85 15.25 -7.51
N HIS A 104 10.42 15.83 -6.40
CA HIS A 104 9.76 17.13 -6.42
C HIS A 104 10.80 18.25 -6.41
N GLN A 105 10.48 19.40 -7.01
CA GLN A 105 11.36 20.57 -6.97
C GLN A 105 11.65 21.08 -5.56
N ALA A 106 10.79 20.75 -4.58
CA ALA A 106 10.95 21.13 -3.19
C ALA A 106 11.66 20.06 -2.33
N SER A 107 12.18 19.00 -2.95
CA SER A 107 12.93 17.94 -2.24
C SER A 107 14.25 18.47 -1.70
N ASP A 108 14.61 18.03 -0.50
CA ASP A 108 15.89 18.38 0.13
C ASP A 108 17.00 17.38 -0.21
N GLU A 109 18.22 17.61 0.30
CA GLU A 109 19.37 16.75 0.05
C GLU A 109 19.15 15.31 0.54
N ASN A 110 18.46 15.14 1.67
CA ASN A 110 18.17 13.82 2.23
C ASN A 110 17.16 13.07 1.36
N ASP A 111 16.13 13.75 0.87
CA ASP A 111 15.16 13.17 -0.07
C ASP A 111 15.85 12.57 -1.31
N ILE A 112 16.83 13.29 -1.86
CA ILE A 112 17.60 12.85 -3.04
C ILE A 112 18.44 11.61 -2.73
N ILE A 113 19.15 11.62 -1.59
CA ILE A 113 19.97 10.49 -1.16
C ILE A 113 19.08 9.26 -0.93
N ASN A 114 17.97 9.44 -0.24
CA ASN A 114 17.04 8.37 0.10
C ASN A 114 16.40 7.76 -1.15
N ILE A 115 15.91 8.58 -2.10
CA ILE A 115 15.30 8.04 -3.33
C ILE A 115 16.34 7.34 -4.21
N THR A 116 17.58 7.82 -4.21
CA THR A 116 18.67 7.19 -4.97
C THR A 116 19.02 5.83 -4.37
N ALA A 117 19.10 5.73 -3.04
CA ALA A 117 19.32 4.46 -2.36
C ALA A 117 18.21 3.45 -2.68
N ILE A 118 16.95 3.89 -2.64
CA ILE A 118 15.79 3.07 -3.01
C ILE A 118 15.89 2.62 -4.48
N ALA A 119 16.20 3.52 -5.41
CA ALA A 119 16.34 3.19 -6.83
C ALA A 119 17.39 2.10 -7.09
N VAL A 120 18.51 2.16 -6.37
CA VAL A 120 19.60 1.17 -6.47
C VAL A 120 19.15 -0.19 -5.95
N VAL A 121 18.46 -0.22 -4.80
CA VAL A 121 17.92 -1.47 -4.24
C VAL A 121 16.88 -2.08 -5.17
N ASP A 122 15.98 -1.27 -5.74
CA ASP A 122 14.98 -1.72 -6.70
C ASP A 122 15.62 -2.30 -7.97
N ALA A 123 16.68 -1.67 -8.48
CA ALA A 123 17.44 -2.17 -9.64
C ALA A 123 18.09 -3.53 -9.37
N GLN A 124 18.74 -3.68 -8.22
CA GLN A 124 19.35 -4.94 -7.80
C GLN A 124 18.31 -6.04 -7.65
N ARG A 125 17.14 -5.72 -7.06
CA ARG A 125 16.05 -6.67 -6.89
C ARG A 125 15.48 -7.12 -8.23
N GLN A 126 15.22 -6.19 -9.17
CA GLN A 126 14.73 -6.53 -10.51
C GLN A 126 15.71 -7.45 -11.25
N GLN A 127 17.01 -7.13 -11.22
CA GLN A 127 18.03 -7.99 -11.83
C GLN A 127 18.03 -9.40 -11.23
N SER A 128 17.94 -9.52 -9.90
CA SER A 128 17.89 -10.84 -9.24
C SER A 128 16.65 -11.66 -9.63
N LEU A 129 15.51 -11.01 -9.84
CA LEU A 129 14.27 -11.66 -10.26
C LEU A 129 14.35 -12.09 -11.73
N GLU A 130 14.95 -11.29 -12.60
CA GLU A 130 15.22 -11.64 -14.00
C GLU A 130 16.16 -12.86 -14.07
N GLU A 131 17.27 -12.86 -13.34
CA GLU A 131 18.21 -13.98 -13.27
C GLU A 131 17.53 -15.26 -12.75
N GLN A 132 16.68 -15.16 -11.72
CA GLN A 132 15.90 -16.30 -11.22
C GLN A 132 14.87 -16.81 -12.23
N SER A 133 14.23 -15.93 -13.00
CA SER A 133 13.28 -16.33 -14.05
C SER A 133 13.94 -17.11 -15.19
N ILE A 134 15.22 -16.82 -15.46
CA ILE A 134 16.03 -17.52 -16.47
C ILE A 134 16.43 -18.92 -15.95
N ILE A 135 16.69 -19.05 -14.65
CA ILE A 135 17.17 -20.30 -14.02
C ILE A 135 16.01 -21.24 -13.61
N GLU A 136 14.85 -20.71 -13.18
CA GLU A 136 13.68 -21.48 -12.76
C GLU A 136 12.36 -20.87 -13.30
N PRO A 137 11.98 -21.13 -14.56
CA PRO A 137 10.81 -20.53 -15.21
C PRO A 137 9.45 -20.94 -14.58
N SER A 138 9.42 -21.92 -13.68
CA SER A 138 8.20 -22.41 -13.02
C SER A 138 7.80 -21.66 -11.75
N LYS A 139 8.60 -20.69 -11.27
CA LYS A 139 8.35 -19.96 -10.01
C LYS A 139 7.86 -18.51 -10.18
N LEU A 140 7.46 -18.10 -11.38
CA LEU A 140 6.89 -16.77 -11.59
C LEU A 140 5.62 -16.59 -10.74
N PRO A 141 5.48 -15.51 -9.94
CA PRO A 141 4.18 -15.11 -9.43
C PRO A 141 3.31 -14.76 -10.63
N VAL A 142 2.25 -15.53 -10.85
CA VAL A 142 1.29 -15.29 -11.93
C VAL A 142 0.65 -13.92 -11.69
N SER A 143 0.87 -13.00 -12.62
CA SER A 143 0.35 -11.62 -12.66
C SER A 143 -1.17 -11.53 -12.74
#